data_AF-A0A383CNQ4-F1
#
_entry.id   AF-A0A383CNQ4-F1
#
_cell.length_a   1.000
_cell.length_b   1.000
_cell.length_c   1.000
_cell.angle_alpha   90.00
_cell.angle_beta   90.00
_cell.angle_gamma   90.00
#
_symmetry.space_group_name_H-M   'P 1'
#
loop_
_entity.id
_entity.type
_entity.pdbx_description
1 polymer ?
#
loop_
_entity_poly.entity_id
_entity_poly.type
_entity_poly.pdbx_seq_one_letter_code
_entity_poly.pdbx_strand_id
1 'polypeptide(L)'
;QHEVEDVFQTLHGLPCQLIDGVSGSASRLQEAAKRLLELCDGDYTREELFRLILNPCFLPVFSEQTGPQLRERDEESFKERWLKWTDELGILFGLDQDTHCEKGFSHLPGNLYHWDQGLRRLAMGRFLGESQPLPGHPSPRWAQTGGISDQAKNDPGEGLPLRAYGIDAEDHEEAARFVMLMRSLIADTRDLSGIKLCGKDWGRFFRNLFKTYLGPSGKDGKSEFQKLGDLALSLEELD
;
A
#
# COMPACT_ATOMS: atom_id res chain seq x y z
N GLN A 1 -12.50 22.12 1.71
CA GLN A 1 -12.41 22.99 0.51
C GLN A 1 -13.79 23.20 -0.11
N HIS A 2 -14.59 22.14 -0.28
CA HIS A 2 -16.01 22.22 -0.65
C HIS A 2 -16.88 23.09 0.28
N GLU A 3 -16.63 23.07 1.59
CA GLU A 3 -17.43 23.86 2.55
C GLU A 3 -17.32 25.38 2.37
N VAL A 4 -16.17 25.88 1.89
CA VAL A 4 -16.00 27.32 1.65
C VAL A 4 -16.74 27.73 0.39
N GLU A 5 -16.64 26.94 -0.68
CA GLU A 5 -17.33 27.19 -1.95
C GLU A 5 -18.86 27.13 -1.79
N ASP A 6 -19.36 26.15 -1.03
CA ASP A 6 -20.79 26.04 -0.72
C ASP A 6 -21.30 27.23 0.09
N VAL A 7 -20.54 27.72 1.08
CA VAL A 7 -20.93 28.89 1.89
C VAL A 7 -20.99 30.16 1.03
N PHE A 8 -20.04 30.37 0.12
CA PHE A 8 -20.02 31.56 -0.75
C PHE A 8 -21.12 31.55 -1.83
N GLN A 9 -21.46 30.36 -2.37
CA GLN A 9 -22.59 30.23 -3.30
C GLN A 9 -23.94 30.34 -2.60
N THR A 10 -24.10 29.72 -1.44
CA THR A 10 -25.39 29.58 -0.76
C THR A 10 -25.85 30.86 -0.07
N LEU A 11 -24.93 31.69 0.43
CA LEU A 11 -25.32 32.85 1.26
C LEU A 11 -25.44 34.18 0.50
N HIS A 12 -24.63 34.46 -0.53
CA HIS A 12 -24.62 35.82 -1.12
C HIS A 12 -24.39 35.94 -2.62
N GLY A 13 -24.25 34.83 -3.38
CA GLY A 13 -24.05 34.90 -4.84
C GLY A 13 -22.82 35.72 -5.26
N LEU A 14 -21.80 35.78 -4.39
CA LEU A 14 -20.60 36.57 -4.63
C LEU A 14 -19.64 35.79 -5.52
N PRO A 15 -19.16 36.36 -6.64
CA PRO A 15 -18.12 35.72 -7.43
C PRO A 15 -16.84 35.62 -6.60
N CYS A 16 -16.50 34.38 -6.23
CA CYS A 16 -15.28 34.03 -5.52
C CYS A 16 -14.28 33.44 -6.53
N GLN A 17 -13.10 34.04 -6.63
CA GLN A 17 -11.97 33.50 -7.39
C GLN A 17 -10.84 33.22 -6.39
N LEU A 18 -10.72 31.95 -5.99
CA LEU A 18 -9.63 31.49 -5.12
C LEU A 18 -8.34 31.44 -5.95
N ILE A 19 -7.47 32.44 -5.78
CA ILE A 19 -6.23 32.55 -6.56
C ILE A 19 -5.07 31.71 -5.98
N ASP A 20 -5.20 31.12 -4.78
CA ASP A 20 -4.16 30.25 -4.20
C ASP A 20 -4.72 28.91 -3.69
N GLY A 21 -5.41 28.17 -4.55
CA GLY A 21 -5.74 26.77 -4.30
C GLY A 21 -4.64 25.86 -4.84
N VAL A 22 -3.74 25.36 -3.98
CA VAL A 22 -2.77 24.28 -4.28
C VAL A 22 -3.49 22.92 -4.52
N SER A 23 -4.72 22.94 -5.04
CA SER A 23 -5.60 21.78 -5.24
C SER A 23 -5.84 21.49 -6.73
N GLY A 24 -4.89 21.88 -7.59
CA GLY A 24 -4.83 21.43 -8.97
C GLY A 24 -4.41 19.96 -9.08
N SER A 25 -4.71 19.32 -10.21
CA SER A 25 -4.25 17.96 -10.51
C SER A 25 -2.73 17.82 -10.39
N ALA A 26 -1.97 18.87 -10.75
CA ALA A 26 -0.52 18.95 -10.59
C ALA A 26 -0.06 18.75 -9.14
N SER A 27 -0.71 19.42 -8.18
CA SER A 27 -0.36 19.32 -6.75
C SER A 27 -0.64 17.93 -6.19
N ARG A 28 -1.80 17.35 -6.52
CA ARG A 28 -2.13 15.97 -6.12
C ARG A 28 -1.16 14.95 -6.69
N LEU A 29 -0.79 15.11 -7.96
CA LEU A 29 0.18 14.24 -8.62
C LEU A 29 1.57 14.37 -8.02
N GLN A 30 2.02 15.60 -7.75
CA GLN A 30 3.31 15.86 -7.10
C GLN A 30 3.34 15.23 -5.70
N GLU A 31 2.28 15.38 -4.92
CA GLU A 31 2.15 14.73 -3.61
C GLU A 31 2.21 13.21 -3.75
N ALA A 32 1.49 12.62 -4.72
CA ALA A 32 1.51 11.17 -4.94
C ALA A 32 2.91 10.67 -5.33
N ALA A 33 3.60 11.37 -6.25
CA ALA A 33 4.96 11.04 -6.66
C ALA A 33 5.95 11.14 -5.50
N LYS A 34 5.85 12.20 -4.70
CA LYS A 34 6.67 12.37 -3.50
C LYS A 34 6.44 11.22 -2.52
N ARG A 35 5.18 10.89 -2.20
CA ARG A 35 4.84 9.78 -1.27
C ARG A 35 5.35 8.44 -1.75
N LEU A 36 5.21 8.16 -3.05
CA LEU A 36 5.70 6.92 -3.65
C LEU A 36 7.23 6.80 -3.51
N LEU A 37 7.96 7.89 -3.69
CA LEU A 37 9.41 7.92 -3.51
C LEU A 37 9.80 7.83 -2.02
N GLU A 38 9.08 8.50 -1.12
CA GLU A 38 9.34 8.46 0.33
C GLU A 38 9.22 7.06 0.94
N LEU A 39 8.51 6.12 0.29
CA LEU A 39 8.44 4.73 0.75
C LEU A 39 9.82 4.06 0.82
N CYS A 40 10.80 4.47 0.00
CA CYS A 40 12.13 3.85 -0.02
C CYS A 40 12.93 3.99 1.28
N ASP A 41 12.58 4.99 2.09
CA ASP A 41 13.21 5.30 3.38
C ASP A 41 12.20 5.20 4.53
N GLY A 42 10.99 4.73 4.23
CA GLY A 42 9.90 4.64 5.18
C GLY A 42 9.95 3.39 6.06
N ASP A 43 9.13 3.39 7.11
CA ASP A 43 8.88 2.21 7.93
C ASP A 43 7.77 1.33 7.35
N TYR A 44 7.21 1.70 6.20
CA TYR A 44 6.04 1.06 5.60
C TYR A 44 4.89 0.98 6.60
N THR A 45 4.67 2.06 7.34
CA THR A 45 3.52 2.15 8.23
C THR A 45 2.22 2.09 7.41
N ARG A 46 1.15 1.64 8.07
CA ARG A 46 -0.20 1.71 7.50
C ARG A 46 -0.51 3.11 6.99
N GLU A 47 -0.15 4.14 7.76
CA GLU A 47 -0.40 5.53 7.41
C GLU A 47 0.35 5.96 6.14
N GLU A 48 1.64 5.65 6.02
CA GLU A 48 2.44 5.98 4.83
C GLU A 48 1.83 5.41 3.56
N LEU A 49 1.47 4.12 3.59
CA LEU A 49 0.90 3.44 2.43
C LEU A 49 -0.52 3.93 2.12
N PHE A 50 -1.38 4.11 3.11
CA PHE A 50 -2.74 4.59 2.85
C PHE A 50 -2.80 6.07 2.46
N ARG A 51 -1.87 6.92 2.90
CA ARG A 51 -1.76 8.29 2.37
C ARG A 51 -1.48 8.29 0.85
N LEU A 52 -0.69 7.33 0.37
CA LEU A 52 -0.49 7.13 -1.07
C LEU A 52 -1.74 6.53 -1.74
N ILE A 53 -2.29 5.43 -1.19
CA ILE A 53 -3.44 4.71 -1.77
C ILE A 53 -4.69 5.59 -1.90
N LEU A 54 -4.92 6.46 -0.92
CA LEU A 54 -6.07 7.36 -0.89
C LEU A 54 -5.89 8.57 -1.81
N ASN A 55 -4.69 8.82 -2.35
CA ASN A 55 -4.45 9.92 -3.27
C ASN A 55 -5.21 9.68 -4.61
N PRO A 56 -5.94 10.67 -5.16
CA PRO A 56 -6.66 10.53 -6.43
C PRO A 56 -5.80 10.24 -7.66
N CYS A 57 -4.49 10.48 -7.59
CA CYS A 57 -3.54 10.14 -8.64
C CYS A 57 -3.01 8.71 -8.52
N PHE A 58 -3.31 7.98 -7.45
CA PHE A 58 -2.87 6.60 -7.27
C PHE A 58 -3.77 5.63 -8.05
N LEU A 59 -3.16 4.85 -8.94
CA LEU A 59 -3.73 3.76 -9.74
C LEU A 59 -5.05 4.02 -10.50
N PRO A 60 -5.23 5.16 -11.18
CA PRO A 60 -6.41 5.35 -12.04
C PRO A 60 -6.45 4.37 -13.24
N VAL A 61 -5.36 3.66 -13.55
CA VAL A 61 -5.30 2.71 -14.69
C VAL A 61 -5.89 1.33 -14.34
N PHE A 62 -5.78 0.89 -13.07
CA PHE A 62 -6.41 -0.36 -12.65
C PHE A 62 -7.94 -0.24 -12.65
N SER A 63 -8.51 0.94 -12.40
CA SER A 63 -9.97 1.16 -12.54
C SER A 63 -10.44 1.10 -14.00
N GLU A 64 -9.60 1.50 -14.98
CA GLU A 64 -9.93 1.40 -16.40
C GLU A 64 -9.84 -0.03 -16.98
N GLN A 65 -8.89 -0.85 -16.50
CA GLN A 65 -8.70 -2.24 -16.91
C GLN A 65 -9.74 -3.19 -16.34
N THR A 66 -10.44 -2.75 -15.29
CA THR A 66 -11.52 -3.51 -14.69
C THR A 66 -12.77 -3.30 -15.55
N GLY A 67 -13.26 -4.37 -16.19
CA GLY A 67 -14.35 -4.30 -17.17
C GLY A 67 -15.63 -3.62 -16.64
N PRO A 68 -16.60 -3.30 -17.51
CA PRO A 68 -17.77 -2.49 -17.18
C PRO A 68 -18.61 -2.97 -15.99
N GLN A 69 -18.55 -4.27 -15.63
CA GLN A 69 -19.29 -4.82 -14.49
C GLN A 69 -18.75 -4.42 -13.11
N LEU A 70 -17.49 -4.00 -13.00
CA LEU A 70 -16.89 -3.53 -11.74
C LEU A 70 -16.94 -2.02 -11.58
N ARG A 71 -17.27 -1.27 -12.65
CA ARG A 71 -17.50 0.18 -12.59
C ARG A 71 -18.73 0.56 -11.76
N GLU A 72 -19.63 -0.39 -11.50
CA GLU A 72 -20.79 -0.18 -10.63
C GLU A 72 -20.45 -0.31 -9.14
N ARG A 73 -19.26 -0.85 -8.78
CA ARG A 73 -18.78 -0.89 -7.39
C ARG A 73 -17.99 0.39 -7.13
N ASP A 74 -18.54 1.25 -6.28
CA ASP A 74 -18.02 2.57 -5.93
C ASP A 74 -16.51 2.54 -5.61
N GLU A 75 -15.73 3.50 -6.14
CA GLU A 75 -14.27 3.54 -5.90
C GLU A 75 -13.93 3.73 -4.42
N GLU A 76 -14.84 4.37 -3.67
CA GLU A 76 -14.74 4.50 -2.21
C GLU A 76 -14.90 3.13 -1.52
N SER A 77 -15.75 2.26 -2.06
CA SER A 77 -16.11 0.97 -1.46
C SER A 77 -14.94 -0.02 -1.37
N PHE A 78 -14.00 -0.02 -2.32
CA PHE A 78 -12.86 -0.94 -2.25
C PHE A 78 -11.77 -0.46 -1.29
N LYS A 79 -11.52 0.86 -1.21
CA LYS A 79 -10.52 1.44 -0.30
C LYS A 79 -10.91 1.21 1.16
N GLU A 80 -12.20 1.30 1.48
CA GLU A 80 -12.74 0.96 2.80
C GLU A 80 -12.52 -0.52 3.14
N ARG A 81 -12.74 -1.44 2.19
CA ARG A 81 -12.44 -2.88 2.40
C ARG A 81 -10.96 -3.12 2.69
N TRP A 82 -10.06 -2.46 1.95
CA TRP A 82 -8.63 -2.62 2.16
C TRP A 82 -8.19 -2.09 3.53
N LEU A 83 -8.73 -0.95 3.95
CA LEU A 83 -8.52 -0.40 5.30
C LEU A 83 -8.99 -1.40 6.36
N LYS A 84 -10.22 -1.92 6.23
CA LYS A 84 -10.80 -2.91 7.13
C LYS A 84 -9.93 -4.16 7.24
N TRP A 85 -9.54 -4.76 6.11
CA TRP A 85 -8.66 -5.93 6.12
C TRP A 85 -7.32 -5.64 6.76
N THR A 86 -6.71 -4.51 6.45
CA THR A 86 -5.42 -4.12 7.05
C THR A 86 -5.52 -3.99 8.57
N ASP A 87 -6.65 -3.49 9.06
CA ASP A 87 -6.94 -3.40 10.49
C ASP A 87 -7.10 -4.77 11.13
N GLU A 88 -7.98 -5.61 10.59
CA GLU A 88 -8.30 -6.94 11.15
C GLU A 88 -7.14 -7.95 11.02
N LEU A 89 -6.29 -7.80 10.01
CA LEU A 89 -5.05 -8.57 9.86
C LEU A 89 -3.98 -8.16 10.88
N GLY A 90 -4.16 -7.01 11.54
CA GLY A 90 -3.24 -6.47 12.52
C GLY A 90 -1.97 -5.90 11.89
N ILE A 91 -2.02 -5.40 10.65
CA ILE A 91 -0.87 -4.79 9.97
C ILE A 91 -0.69 -3.36 10.49
N LEU A 92 0.47 -3.05 11.07
CA LEU A 92 0.80 -1.72 11.60
C LEU A 92 1.95 -1.07 10.82
N PHE A 93 3.08 -1.77 10.67
CA PHE A 93 4.29 -1.25 10.01
C PHE A 93 5.29 -2.36 9.69
N GLY A 94 6.23 -2.06 8.79
CA GLY A 94 7.33 -2.94 8.42
C GLY A 94 6.93 -3.99 7.40
N LEU A 95 7.93 -4.45 6.64
CA LEU A 95 7.75 -5.36 5.52
C LEU A 95 7.53 -6.79 6.00
N ASP A 96 8.49 -7.29 6.77
CA ASP A 96 8.56 -8.66 7.25
C ASP A 96 9.32 -8.77 8.57
N GLN A 97 9.40 -10.00 9.08
CA GLN A 97 10.08 -10.32 10.33
C GLN A 97 11.59 -10.01 10.28
N ASP A 98 12.23 -10.24 9.14
CA ASP A 98 13.67 -10.02 8.99
C ASP A 98 13.97 -8.51 9.09
N THR A 99 13.17 -7.68 8.41
CA THR A 99 13.23 -6.22 8.50
C THR A 99 12.97 -5.72 9.93
N HIS A 100 11.99 -6.31 10.63
CA HIS A 100 11.74 -5.98 12.04
C HIS A 100 12.96 -6.29 12.91
N CYS A 101 13.59 -7.45 12.73
CA CYS A 101 14.81 -7.82 13.46
C CYS A 101 15.98 -6.86 13.15
N GLU A 102 16.20 -6.52 11.88
CA GLU A 102 17.25 -5.59 11.44
C GLU A 102 17.08 -4.20 12.07
N LYS A 103 15.82 -3.73 12.20
CA LYS A 103 15.48 -2.45 12.85
C LYS A 103 15.43 -2.52 14.39
N GLY A 104 15.73 -3.67 15.01
CA GLY A 104 15.79 -3.83 16.47
C GLY A 104 14.44 -4.16 17.14
N PHE A 105 13.41 -4.53 16.38
CA PHE A 105 12.10 -4.93 16.89
C PHE A 105 12.01 -6.42 17.26
N SER A 106 13.12 -7.03 17.66
CA SER A 106 13.19 -8.46 18.03
C SER A 106 12.37 -8.84 19.27
N HIS A 107 11.84 -7.86 19.99
CA HIS A 107 10.95 -8.04 21.14
C HIS A 107 9.48 -8.21 20.73
N LEU A 108 9.12 -7.89 19.48
CA LEU A 108 7.78 -8.13 18.98
C LEU A 108 7.59 -9.64 18.74
N PRO A 109 6.38 -10.17 19.00
CA PRO A 109 6.08 -11.55 18.68
C PRO A 109 6.32 -11.82 17.19
N GLY A 110 7.00 -12.93 16.90
CA GLY A 110 7.34 -13.29 15.52
C GLY A 110 6.08 -13.42 14.66
N ASN A 111 6.11 -12.81 13.47
CA ASN A 111 5.02 -12.79 12.50
C ASN A 111 3.80 -11.94 12.89
N LEU A 112 3.94 -10.84 13.63
CA LEU A 112 2.84 -9.90 13.84
C LEU A 112 3.22 -8.51 13.33
N TYR A 113 2.19 -7.70 13.07
CA TYR A 113 2.29 -6.26 12.80
C TYR A 113 2.90 -5.84 11.46
N HIS A 114 3.49 -6.73 10.66
CA HIS A 114 4.08 -6.39 9.36
C HIS A 114 3.23 -6.83 8.16
N TRP A 115 3.50 -6.23 7.00
CA TRP A 115 2.76 -6.45 5.75
C TRP A 115 2.79 -7.89 5.27
N ASP A 116 3.95 -8.55 5.28
CA ASP A 116 4.09 -9.90 4.74
C ASP A 116 3.17 -10.91 5.45
N GLN A 117 3.02 -10.81 6.77
CA GLN A 117 2.08 -11.65 7.51
C GLN A 117 0.64 -11.43 7.03
N GLY A 118 0.18 -10.18 7.03
CA GLY A 118 -1.22 -9.90 6.77
C GLY A 118 -1.59 -10.25 5.34
N LEU A 119 -0.72 -9.92 4.39
CA LEU A 119 -0.90 -10.27 2.99
C LEU A 119 -0.89 -11.80 2.75
N ARG A 120 -0.07 -12.58 3.48
CA ARG A 120 -0.12 -14.05 3.41
C ARG A 120 -1.43 -14.60 3.96
N ARG A 121 -1.88 -14.11 5.12
CA ARG A 121 -3.14 -14.55 5.74
C ARG A 121 -4.34 -14.25 4.84
N LEU A 122 -4.35 -13.08 4.21
CA LEU A 122 -5.37 -12.67 3.24
C LEU A 122 -5.31 -13.53 1.96
N ALA A 123 -4.12 -13.72 1.39
CA ALA A 123 -3.95 -14.54 0.18
C ALA A 123 -4.39 -15.99 0.37
N MET A 124 -4.18 -16.56 1.57
CA MET A 124 -4.57 -17.92 1.89
C MET A 124 -6.06 -18.06 2.26
N GLY A 125 -6.73 -16.96 2.60
CA GLY A 125 -8.14 -16.91 2.97
C GLY A 125 -9.11 -17.48 1.93
N ARG A 126 -8.74 -17.43 0.65
CA ARG A 126 -9.54 -18.01 -0.44
C ARG A 126 -9.44 -19.53 -0.55
N PHE A 127 -8.40 -20.14 0.03
CA PHE A 127 -8.09 -21.56 -0.14
C PHE A 127 -8.35 -22.38 1.12
N LEU A 128 -8.19 -21.75 2.28
CA LEU A 128 -8.28 -22.39 3.57
C LEU A 128 -9.54 -21.95 4.29
N GLY A 129 -10.12 -22.86 5.07
CA GLY A 129 -11.21 -22.50 5.97
C GLY A 129 -10.76 -21.42 6.96
N GLU A 130 -11.71 -20.62 7.45
CA GLU A 130 -11.43 -19.56 8.42
C GLU A 130 -10.61 -20.12 9.59
N SER A 131 -9.59 -19.36 9.99
CA SER A 131 -8.73 -19.72 11.12
C SER A 131 -7.89 -20.99 10.92
N GLN A 132 -7.79 -21.57 9.72
CA GLN A 132 -6.87 -22.67 9.47
C GLN A 132 -5.41 -22.19 9.48
N PRO A 133 -4.48 -22.94 10.11
CA PRO A 133 -3.04 -22.64 10.07
C PRO A 133 -2.49 -22.55 8.64
N LEU A 134 -1.60 -21.59 8.40
CA LEU A 134 -0.89 -21.46 7.13
C LEU A 134 0.16 -22.59 6.97
N PRO A 135 0.25 -23.23 5.79
CA PRO A 135 1.29 -24.21 5.48
C PRO A 135 2.71 -23.60 5.56
N GLY A 136 3.68 -24.38 6.05
CA GLY A 136 5.08 -23.97 6.09
C GLY A 136 5.47 -23.08 7.26
N HIS A 137 4.52 -22.66 8.10
CA HIS A 137 4.85 -22.02 9.37
C HIS A 137 5.32 -23.10 10.36
N PRO A 138 6.51 -22.99 10.98
CA PRO A 138 6.95 -23.97 11.95
C PRO A 138 5.91 -24.03 13.08
N SER A 139 5.50 -25.25 13.45
CA SER A 139 4.76 -25.45 14.70
C SER A 139 5.63 -24.91 15.83
N PRO A 140 5.05 -24.30 16.86
CA PRO A 140 5.84 -23.77 17.96
C PRO A 140 6.73 -24.87 18.55
N ARG A 141 7.92 -24.48 19.04
CA ARG A 141 8.99 -25.41 19.44
C ARG A 141 8.54 -26.42 20.50
N TRP A 142 7.55 -26.06 21.33
CA TRP A 142 6.92 -26.94 22.32
C TRP A 142 6.09 -28.08 21.70
N ALA A 143 5.59 -27.93 20.48
CA ALA A 143 4.88 -28.98 19.75
C ALA A 143 5.82 -30.03 19.13
N GLN A 144 7.12 -29.69 18.98
CA GLN A 144 8.10 -30.54 18.28
C GLN A 144 9.00 -31.34 19.23
N THR A 145 9.04 -31.00 20.53
CA THR A 145 9.97 -31.62 21.48
C THR A 145 9.19 -32.12 22.70
N GLY A 146 9.12 -33.45 22.87
CA GLY A 146 8.51 -34.13 24.01
C GLY A 146 9.29 -33.94 25.32
N GLY A 147 9.54 -32.70 25.71
CA GLY A 147 10.23 -32.33 26.94
C GLY A 147 10.88 -30.96 26.86
N ILE A 148 10.15 -29.90 27.20
CA ILE A 148 10.74 -28.60 27.58
C ILE A 148 9.98 -28.05 28.80
N SER A 149 10.78 -27.52 29.73
CA SER A 149 10.45 -26.83 30.99
C SER A 149 9.23 -25.91 30.92
N ASP A 150 8.44 -25.88 32.02
CA ASP A 150 7.23 -25.05 32.21
C ASP A 150 7.44 -23.54 32.01
N GLN A 151 8.67 -23.05 31.92
CA GLN A 151 8.96 -21.66 31.57
C GLN A 151 8.68 -21.30 30.10
N ALA A 152 8.83 -22.25 29.16
CA ALA A 152 8.54 -22.00 27.74
C ALA A 152 7.03 -21.96 27.43
N LYS A 153 6.18 -22.36 28.38
CA LYS A 153 4.70 -22.28 28.25
C LYS A 153 4.15 -20.87 28.50
N ASN A 154 4.96 -19.98 29.08
CA ASN A 154 4.52 -18.66 29.55
C ASN A 154 5.02 -17.49 28.69
N ASP A 155 5.60 -17.76 27.51
CA ASP A 155 5.86 -16.71 26.53
C ASP A 155 4.67 -16.64 25.55
N PRO A 156 3.71 -15.71 25.71
CA PRO A 156 2.52 -15.65 24.89
C PRO A 156 2.79 -15.30 23.42
N GLY A 157 4.04 -14.89 23.08
CA GLY A 157 4.45 -14.51 21.73
C GLY A 157 5.15 -15.59 20.90
N GLU A 158 5.57 -16.71 21.50
CA GLU A 158 6.26 -17.78 20.77
C GLU A 158 5.27 -18.70 20.02
N GLY A 159 5.05 -18.38 18.73
CA GLY A 159 4.80 -19.38 17.71
C GLY A 159 3.37 -19.91 17.59
N LEU A 160 2.34 -19.10 17.84
CA LEU A 160 1.03 -19.45 17.29
C LEU A 160 1.11 -19.42 15.76
N PRO A 161 0.70 -20.49 15.07
CA PRO A 161 0.77 -20.51 13.61
C PRO A 161 -0.12 -19.41 13.06
N LEU A 162 0.38 -18.66 12.08
CA LEU A 162 -0.44 -17.73 11.32
C LEU A 162 -1.67 -18.44 10.79
N ARG A 163 -2.82 -17.79 10.86
CA ARG A 163 -4.09 -18.36 10.40
C ARG A 163 -4.65 -17.58 9.22
N ALA A 164 -5.23 -18.32 8.27
CA ALA A 164 -5.89 -17.73 7.13
C ALA A 164 -7.02 -16.81 7.60
N TYR A 165 -7.14 -15.67 6.94
CA TYR A 165 -8.19 -14.71 7.21
C TYR A 165 -9.45 -15.11 6.42
N GLY A 166 -10.61 -15.15 7.07
CA GLY A 166 -11.86 -15.52 6.41
C GLY A 166 -12.28 -14.44 5.42
N ILE A 167 -12.49 -14.79 4.16
CA ILE A 167 -12.95 -13.86 3.12
C ILE A 167 -14.19 -14.46 2.46
N ASP A 168 -15.26 -13.65 2.41
CA ASP A 168 -16.46 -14.00 1.67
C ASP A 168 -16.15 -14.18 0.17
N ALA A 169 -16.84 -15.12 -0.47
CA ALA A 169 -16.56 -15.49 -1.87
C ALA A 169 -16.64 -14.29 -2.84
N GLU A 170 -17.52 -13.33 -2.56
CA GLU A 170 -17.69 -12.08 -3.32
C GLU A 170 -16.48 -11.14 -3.26
N ASP A 171 -15.64 -11.28 -2.24
CA ASP A 171 -14.48 -10.42 -2.01
C ASP A 171 -13.14 -11.09 -2.38
N HIS A 172 -13.16 -12.35 -2.83
CA HIS A 172 -11.94 -13.09 -3.20
C HIS A 172 -11.12 -12.39 -4.30
N GLU A 173 -11.79 -11.83 -5.31
CA GLU A 173 -11.10 -11.14 -6.40
C GLU A 173 -10.49 -9.81 -5.92
N GLU A 174 -11.21 -9.07 -5.08
CA GLU A 174 -10.75 -7.80 -4.54
C GLU A 174 -9.58 -7.98 -3.57
N ALA A 175 -9.64 -9.01 -2.73
CA ALA A 175 -8.53 -9.39 -1.86
C ALA A 175 -7.29 -9.78 -2.67
N ALA A 176 -7.44 -10.51 -3.78
CA ALA A 176 -6.33 -10.84 -4.67
C ALA A 176 -5.71 -9.59 -5.30
N ARG A 177 -6.53 -8.63 -5.76
CA ARG A 177 -6.04 -7.34 -6.28
C ARG A 177 -5.26 -6.57 -5.23
N PHE A 178 -5.79 -6.47 -4.01
CA PHE A 178 -5.09 -5.80 -2.91
C PHE A 178 -3.75 -6.46 -2.60
N VAL A 179 -3.72 -7.78 -2.45
CA VAL A 179 -2.47 -8.52 -2.20
C VAL A 179 -1.45 -8.30 -3.31
N MET A 180 -1.87 -8.43 -4.57
CA MET A 180 -0.99 -8.24 -5.71
C MET A 180 -0.43 -6.82 -5.75
N LEU A 181 -1.30 -5.82 -5.57
CA LEU A 181 -0.89 -4.43 -5.57
C LEU A 181 0.13 -4.14 -4.48
N MET A 182 -0.18 -4.50 -3.23
CA MET A 182 0.71 -4.21 -2.10
C MET A 182 2.06 -4.91 -2.26
N ARG A 183 2.06 -6.17 -2.72
CA ARG A 183 3.31 -6.90 -2.97
C ARG A 183 4.15 -6.28 -4.07
N SER A 184 3.53 -5.85 -5.17
CA SER A 184 4.25 -5.16 -6.25
C SER A 184 4.81 -3.82 -5.79
N LEU A 185 3.99 -3.01 -5.10
CA LEU A 185 4.41 -1.70 -4.59
C LEU A 185 5.60 -1.85 -3.62
N ILE A 186 5.54 -2.81 -2.70
CA ILE A 186 6.63 -3.10 -1.77
C ILE A 186 7.87 -3.57 -2.54
N ALA A 187 7.73 -4.50 -3.49
CA ALA A 187 8.85 -5.03 -4.26
C ALA A 187 9.58 -3.94 -5.07
N ASP A 188 8.82 -3.00 -5.64
CA ASP A 188 9.37 -1.92 -6.46
C ASP A 188 10.00 -0.79 -5.62
N THR A 189 9.68 -0.69 -4.33
CA THR A 189 10.11 0.43 -3.48
C THR A 189 11.13 0.07 -2.39
N ARG A 190 11.12 -1.16 -1.87
CA ARG A 190 11.86 -1.53 -0.64
C ARG A 190 13.38 -1.42 -0.74
N ASP A 191 13.93 -1.68 -1.93
CA ASP A 191 15.37 -1.77 -2.15
C ASP A 191 15.94 -0.54 -2.88
N LEU A 192 15.09 0.47 -3.11
CA LEU A 192 15.43 1.66 -3.91
C LEU A 192 16.68 2.39 -3.42
N SER A 193 16.82 2.56 -2.11
CA SER A 193 17.94 3.28 -1.50
C SER A 193 19.30 2.56 -1.68
N GLY A 194 19.28 1.25 -1.92
CA GLY A 194 20.49 0.44 -2.13
C GLY A 194 20.95 0.34 -3.58
N ILE A 195 20.14 0.80 -4.54
CA ILE A 195 20.39 0.64 -5.97
C ILE A 195 21.41 1.68 -6.46
N LYS A 196 22.37 1.24 -7.28
CA LYS A 196 23.33 2.10 -7.98
C LYS A 196 23.05 2.07 -9.48
N LEU A 197 22.57 3.19 -10.02
CA LEU A 197 22.30 3.39 -11.44
C LEU A 197 22.91 4.71 -11.90
N CYS A 198 23.17 4.82 -13.20
CA CYS A 198 23.44 6.09 -13.85
C CYS A 198 22.15 6.92 -13.96
N GLY A 199 22.26 8.23 -14.20
CA GLY A 199 21.15 9.15 -14.35
C GLY A 199 20.14 8.70 -15.39
N LYS A 200 20.61 8.20 -16.54
CA LYS A 200 19.76 7.64 -17.59
C LYS A 200 18.91 6.45 -17.13
N ASP A 201 19.50 5.53 -16.39
CA ASP A 201 18.79 4.35 -15.91
C ASP A 201 17.86 4.68 -14.74
N TRP A 202 18.24 5.63 -13.87
CA TRP A 202 17.35 6.22 -12.88
C TRP A 202 16.12 6.88 -13.52
N GLY A 203 16.30 7.64 -14.59
CA GLY A 203 15.19 8.30 -15.26
C GLY A 203 14.19 7.32 -15.87
N ARG A 204 14.67 6.23 -16.47
CA ARG A 204 13.81 5.14 -16.94
C ARG A 204 13.10 4.44 -15.80
N PHE A 205 13.81 4.18 -14.71
CA PHE A 205 13.27 3.54 -13.53
C PHE A 205 12.10 4.35 -12.95
N PHE A 206 12.30 5.63 -12.64
CA PHE A 206 11.25 6.48 -12.07
C PHE A 206 10.07 6.66 -13.01
N ARG A 207 10.32 6.82 -14.32
CA ARG A 207 9.24 6.87 -15.31
C ARG A 207 8.39 5.61 -15.30
N ASN A 208 9.01 4.43 -15.18
CA ASN A 208 8.28 3.18 -15.09
C ASN A 208 7.52 3.09 -13.76
N LEU A 209 8.15 3.43 -12.64
CA LEU A 209 7.53 3.46 -11.32
C LEU A 209 6.28 4.36 -11.30
N PHE A 210 6.38 5.59 -11.81
CA PHE A 210 5.25 6.51 -11.91
C PHE A 210 4.14 5.99 -12.84
N LYS A 211 4.50 5.35 -13.97
CA LYS A 211 3.51 4.76 -14.87
C LYS A 211 2.78 3.54 -14.29
N THR A 212 3.44 2.80 -13.40
CA THR A 212 2.84 1.65 -12.74
C THR A 212 1.83 2.09 -11.68
N TYR A 213 2.18 3.07 -10.85
CA TYR A 213 1.41 3.40 -9.64
C TYR A 213 0.59 4.68 -9.72
N LEU A 214 0.91 5.58 -10.65
CA LEU A 214 0.30 6.91 -10.72
C LEU A 214 -0.40 7.14 -12.06
N GLY A 215 -1.30 8.11 -12.06
CA GLY A 215 -1.89 8.64 -13.26
C GLY A 215 -2.60 9.97 -13.02
N PRO A 216 -3.24 10.51 -14.06
CA PRO A 216 -3.92 11.79 -13.97
C PRO A 216 -5.18 11.66 -13.13
N SER A 217 -5.44 12.59 -12.19
CA SER A 217 -6.65 12.59 -11.37
C SER A 217 -7.94 12.97 -12.13
N GLY A 218 -7.90 13.02 -13.47
CA GLY A 218 -8.95 13.58 -14.33
C GLY A 218 -8.42 14.00 -15.71
N LYS A 219 -9.30 14.44 -16.60
CA LYS A 219 -8.96 14.78 -18.00
C LYS A 219 -7.87 15.86 -18.10
N ASP A 220 -7.90 16.83 -17.19
CA ASP A 220 -6.98 17.97 -17.18
C ASP A 220 -5.59 17.63 -16.60
N GLY A 221 -5.45 16.47 -15.96
CA GLY A 221 -4.18 16.02 -15.36
C GLY A 221 -3.22 15.32 -16.32
N LYS A 222 -3.64 15.07 -17.57
CA LYS A 222 -2.85 14.28 -18.54
C LYS A 222 -1.54 14.96 -18.93
N SER A 223 -1.55 16.28 -19.12
CA SER A 223 -0.34 17.05 -19.44
C SER A 223 0.66 17.02 -18.29
N GLU A 224 0.17 17.17 -17.05
CA GLU A 224 1.01 17.15 -15.85
C GLU A 224 1.65 15.77 -15.62
N PHE A 225 0.89 14.70 -15.87
CA PHE A 225 1.42 13.34 -15.83
C PHE A 225 2.50 13.09 -16.90
N GLN A 226 2.31 13.62 -18.11
CA GLN A 226 3.33 13.55 -19.16
C GLN A 226 4.60 14.31 -18.75
N LYS A 227 4.47 15.53 -18.22
CA LYS A 227 5.60 16.32 -17.72
C LYS A 227 6.36 15.61 -16.62
N LEU A 228 5.69 14.94 -15.68
CA LEU A 228 6.34 14.15 -14.63
C LEU A 228 7.21 13.04 -15.23
N GLY A 229 6.71 12.35 -16.26
CA GLY A 229 7.46 11.32 -16.97
C GLY A 229 8.66 11.87 -17.74
N ASP A 230 8.54 13.06 -18.34
CA ASP A 230 9.63 13.71 -19.06
C ASP A 230 10.69 14.27 -18.09
N LEU A 231 10.27 14.80 -16.94
CA LEU A 231 11.16 15.22 -15.85
C LEU A 231 11.96 14.04 -15.28
N ALA A 232 11.36 12.85 -15.17
CA ALA A 232 12.12 11.67 -14.78
C ALA A 232 13.23 11.37 -15.79
N LEU A 233 12.96 11.49 -17.10
CA LEU A 233 13.94 11.21 -18.14
C LEU A 233 15.08 12.23 -18.21
N SER A 234 14.88 13.48 -17.77
CA SER A 234 15.94 14.49 -17.75
C SER A 234 17.07 14.17 -16.77
N LEU A 235 16.93 13.15 -15.92
CA LEU A 235 18.03 12.65 -15.08
C LEU A 235 19.21 12.12 -15.90
N GLU A 236 19.04 11.81 -17.20
CA GLU A 236 20.16 11.46 -18.08
C GLU A 236 21.19 12.59 -18.24
N GLU A 237 20.82 13.83 -17.90
CA GLU A 237 21.73 14.99 -17.89
C GLU A 237 22.70 14.99 -16.71
N LEU A 238 22.51 14.09 -15.73
CA LEU A 238 23.37 13.96 -14.55
C LEU A 238 24.54 12.96 -14.74
N ASP A 239 24.61 12.31 -15.90
CA ASP A 239 25.71 11.42 -16.31
C ASP A 239 26.95 12.21 -16.76
#